data_AF-A0A6A6BUU8-F1
#
_entry.id   AF-A0A6A6BUU8-F1
#
_cell.length_a   1.000
_cell.length_b   1.000
_cell.length_c   1.000
_cell.angle_alpha   90.00
_cell.angle_beta   90.00
_cell.angle_gamma   90.00
#
_symmetry.space_group_name_H-M   'P 1'
#
loop_
_entity.id
_entity.type
_entity.pdbx_description
1 polymer ?
#
loop_
_entity_poly.entity_id
_entity_poly.type
_entity_poly.pdbx_seq_one_letter_code
_entity_poly.pdbx_strand_id
1 'polypeptide(L)'
;MPTSKPNESEALSTEEQLKLWSIDIIRSVNARNPRAILEKYAASDYVYEKTEDSGQVLHLDAEGMLQIREFYLQRLSPQASAEVLSTEVQVDWDKGRALVWVGMLVRNDAKGVMRERMNIHS
;
A
#
# COMPACT_ATOMS: atom_id res chain seq x y z
N MET A 1 28.45 -11.33 -4.34
CA MET A 1 27.93 -12.07 -5.52
C MET A 1 27.26 -11.05 -6.42
N PRO A 2 27.44 -11.08 -7.76
CA PRO A 2 26.74 -10.15 -8.62
C PRO A 2 25.28 -10.60 -8.75
N THR A 3 24.33 -9.85 -8.21
CA THR A 3 22.93 -9.94 -8.59
C THR A 3 22.82 -9.38 -10.00
N SER A 4 22.84 -10.25 -11.00
CA SER A 4 22.58 -9.87 -12.38
C SER A 4 21.21 -9.23 -12.47
N LYS A 5 21.14 -8.00 -13.00
CA LYS A 5 19.88 -7.31 -13.26
C LYS A 5 18.96 -8.22 -14.09
N PRO A 6 17.65 -8.24 -13.78
CA PRO A 6 16.69 -9.05 -14.52
C PRO A 6 16.70 -8.66 -15.99
N ASN A 7 16.38 -9.61 -16.86
CA ASN A 7 16.10 -9.27 -18.25
C ASN A 7 14.79 -8.44 -18.35
N GLU A 8 14.56 -7.79 -19.48
CA GLU A 8 13.41 -6.89 -19.67
C GLU A 8 12.06 -7.59 -19.40
N SER A 9 11.93 -8.86 -19.77
CA SER A 9 10.72 -9.66 -19.53
C SER A 9 10.51 -9.96 -18.04
N GLU A 10 11.57 -10.25 -17.29
CA GLU A 10 11.52 -10.50 -15.83
C GLU A 10 11.21 -9.21 -15.06
N ALA A 11 11.76 -8.08 -15.50
CA ALA A 11 11.48 -6.78 -14.91
C ALA A 11 10.01 -6.39 -15.07
N LEU A 12 9.47 -6.52 -16.30
CA LEU A 12 8.06 -6.27 -16.59
C LEU A 12 7.12 -7.17 -15.79
N SER A 13 7.42 -8.48 -15.74
CA SER A 13 6.62 -9.44 -14.97
C SER A 13 6.59 -9.11 -13.47
N THR A 14 7.73 -8.68 -12.92
CA THR A 14 7.81 -8.29 -11.51
C THR A 14 7.02 -7.02 -11.24
N GLU A 15 7.12 -6.00 -12.10
CA GLU A 15 6.32 -4.78 -11.96
C GLU A 15 4.81 -5.05 -12.07
N GLU A 16 4.39 -5.93 -12.97
CA GLU A 16 2.99 -6.36 -13.08
C GLU A 16 2.50 -7.08 -11.82
N GLN A 17 3.30 -7.99 -11.26
CA GLN A 17 2.98 -8.66 -10.01
C GLN A 17 2.86 -7.67 -8.84
N LEU A 18 3.75 -6.68 -8.78
CA LEU A 18 3.70 -5.62 -7.77
C LEU A 18 2.48 -4.71 -7.96
N LYS A 19 2.05 -4.46 -9.21
CA LYS A 19 0.79 -3.76 -9.48
C LYS A 19 -0.43 -4.54 -8.98
N LEU A 20 -0.42 -5.87 -9.00
CA LEU A 20 -1.52 -6.66 -8.42
C LEU A 20 -1.71 -6.41 -6.92
N TRP A 21 -0.69 -5.94 -6.20
CA TRP A 21 -0.81 -5.65 -4.78
C TRP A 21 -1.74 -4.46 -4.54
N SER A 22 -1.84 -3.52 -5.48
CA SER A 22 -2.83 -2.42 -5.41
C SER A 22 -4.26 -2.95 -5.30
N ILE A 23 -4.57 -4.03 -5.99
CA ILE A 23 -5.88 -4.69 -5.95
C ILE A 23 -6.10 -5.30 -4.57
N ASP A 24 -5.10 -5.95 -4.00
CA ASP A 24 -5.23 -6.60 -2.70
C ASP A 24 -5.31 -5.60 -1.54
N ILE A 25 -4.65 -4.43 -1.65
CA ILE A 25 -4.85 -3.31 -0.72
C ILE A 25 -6.30 -2.85 -0.75
N ILE A 26 -6.84 -2.57 -1.94
CA ILE A 26 -8.23 -2.13 -2.10
C ILE A 26 -9.19 -3.18 -1.56
N ARG A 27 -8.94 -4.47 -1.85
CA ARG A 27 -9.74 -5.57 -1.31
C ARG A 27 -9.69 -5.59 0.22
N SER A 28 -8.53 -5.34 0.83
CA SER A 28 -8.42 -5.30 2.30
C SER A 28 -9.27 -4.19 2.90
N VAL A 29 -9.31 -3.01 2.26
CA VAL A 29 -10.15 -1.88 2.67
C VAL A 29 -11.63 -2.22 2.50
N ASN A 30 -12.02 -2.69 1.31
CA ASN A 30 -13.40 -3.04 0.98
C ASN A 30 -13.91 -4.26 1.78
N ALA A 31 -13.04 -5.17 2.20
CA ALA A 31 -13.38 -6.31 3.06
C ALA A 31 -13.30 -5.96 4.56
N ARG A 32 -12.88 -4.75 4.92
CA ARG A 32 -12.65 -4.30 6.31
C ARG A 32 -11.68 -5.20 7.08
N ASN A 33 -10.69 -5.75 6.36
CA ASN A 33 -9.66 -6.61 6.92
C ASN A 33 -8.27 -6.01 6.66
N PRO A 34 -7.86 -4.99 7.44
CA PRO A 34 -6.59 -4.31 7.23
C PRO A 34 -5.36 -5.19 7.55
N ARG A 35 -5.55 -6.30 8.29
CA ARG A 35 -4.47 -7.25 8.62
C ARG A 35 -4.03 -8.09 7.43
N ALA A 36 -4.94 -8.38 6.50
CA ALA A 36 -4.65 -9.23 5.34
C ALA A 36 -3.45 -8.75 4.51
N ILE A 37 -3.25 -7.43 4.38
CA ILE A 37 -2.10 -6.91 3.63
C ILE A 37 -0.79 -7.09 4.39
N LEU A 38 -0.80 -6.98 5.71
CA LEU A 38 0.42 -7.13 6.50
C LEU A 38 0.88 -8.57 6.53
N GLU A 39 -0.04 -9.50 6.79
CA GLU A 39 0.24 -10.92 6.80
C GLU A 39 0.80 -11.42 5.46
N LYS A 40 0.38 -10.78 4.36
CA LYS A 40 0.78 -11.16 3.01
C LYS A 40 2.05 -10.46 2.52
N TYR A 41 2.29 -9.21 2.95
CA TYR A 41 3.26 -8.33 2.29
C TYR A 41 4.18 -7.55 3.22
N ALA A 42 3.94 -7.51 4.54
CA ALA A 42 4.76 -6.69 5.42
C ALA A 42 6.16 -7.27 5.59
N ALA A 43 7.16 -6.51 5.19
CA ALA A 43 8.54 -6.68 5.62
C ALA A 43 8.76 -6.02 7.00
N SER A 44 9.90 -6.31 7.64
CA SER A 44 10.25 -5.77 8.96
C SER A 44 10.37 -4.24 9.01
N ASP A 45 10.61 -3.61 7.87
CA ASP A 45 10.72 -2.16 7.66
C ASP A 45 9.54 -1.60 6.86
N TYR A 46 8.37 -2.24 6.99
CA TYR A 46 7.11 -1.72 6.46
C TYR A 46 6.88 -0.28 6.92
N VAL A 47 6.64 0.60 5.96
CA VAL A 47 6.22 1.98 6.19
C VAL A 47 4.93 2.22 5.42
N TYR A 48 3.95 2.73 6.13
CA TYR A 48 2.71 3.25 5.62
C TYR A 48 2.75 4.77 5.63
N GLU A 49 2.42 5.40 4.51
CA GLU A 49 2.31 6.84 4.41
C GLU A 49 0.87 7.25 4.20
N LYS A 50 0.35 8.19 5.00
CA LYS A 50 -0.96 8.82 4.79
C LYS A 50 -0.77 10.32 4.63
N THR A 51 -1.20 10.86 3.49
CA THR A 51 -1.33 12.31 3.33
C THR A 51 -2.62 12.77 4.01
N GLU A 52 -2.52 13.74 4.91
CA GLU A 52 -3.66 14.38 5.56
C GLU A 52 -4.19 15.57 4.75
N ASP A 53 -5.40 16.04 5.07
CA ASP A 53 -6.01 17.22 4.42
C ASP A 53 -5.11 18.47 4.48
N SER A 54 -4.25 18.56 5.50
CA SER A 54 -3.27 19.64 5.66
C SER A 54 -2.09 19.56 4.68
N GLY A 55 -1.97 18.47 3.91
CA GLY A 55 -0.82 18.14 3.09
C GLY A 55 0.34 17.51 3.86
N GLN A 56 0.22 17.35 5.19
CA GLN A 56 1.21 16.64 5.99
C GLN A 56 1.21 15.15 5.63
N VAL A 57 2.41 14.56 5.53
CA VAL A 57 2.56 13.11 5.36
C VAL A 57 2.85 12.50 6.73
N LEU A 58 1.96 11.62 7.17
CA LEU A 58 2.13 10.80 8.35
C LEU A 58 2.80 9.49 7.94
N HIS A 59 3.93 9.17 8.58
CA HIS A 59 4.62 7.90 8.41
C HIS A 59 4.29 7.00 9.60
N LEU A 60 3.81 5.79 9.32
CA LEU A 60 3.42 4.79 10.32
C LEU A 60 4.11 3.48 10.03
N ASP A 61 4.39 2.73 11.09
CA ASP A 61 4.73 1.32 10.99
C ASP A 61 3.45 0.48 10.77
N ALA A 62 3.62 -0.85 10.76
CA ALA A 62 2.52 -1.79 10.56
C ALA A 62 1.43 -1.66 11.65
N GLU A 63 1.83 -1.44 12.91
CA GLU A 63 0.89 -1.31 14.02
C GLU A 63 0.09 -0.01 13.92
N GLY A 64 0.76 1.12 13.67
CA GLY A 64 0.11 2.41 13.50
C GLY A 64 -0.86 2.42 12.33
N MET A 65 -0.49 1.79 11.21
CA MET A 65 -1.39 1.60 10.06
C MET A 65 -2.66 0.83 10.46
N LEU A 66 -2.51 -0.30 11.19
CA LEU A 66 -3.66 -1.08 11.65
C LEU A 66 -4.58 -0.27 12.55
N GLN A 67 -4.02 0.44 13.53
CA GLN A 67 -4.81 1.24 14.47
C GLN A 67 -5.65 2.29 13.73
N ILE A 68 -5.03 3.01 12.78
CA ILE A 68 -5.74 4.00 11.96
C ILE A 68 -6.81 3.32 11.12
N ARG A 69 -6.47 2.28 10.36
CA ARG A 69 -7.45 1.64 9.46
C ARG A 69 -8.60 0.97 10.20
N GLU A 70 -8.34 0.30 11.33
CA GLU A 70 -9.39 -0.28 12.17
C GLU A 70 -10.31 0.83 12.71
N PHE A 71 -9.74 1.94 13.20
CA PHE A 71 -10.52 3.08 13.68
C PHE A 71 -11.39 3.70 12.57
N TYR A 72 -10.83 4.00 11.39
CA TYR A 72 -11.58 4.62 10.31
C TYR A 72 -12.59 3.67 9.65
N LEU A 73 -12.16 2.48 9.24
CA LEU A 73 -12.98 1.57 8.44
C LEU A 73 -14.00 0.78 9.26
N GLN A 74 -13.74 0.56 10.55
CA GLN A 74 -14.68 -0.21 11.39
C GLN A 74 -15.52 0.68 12.30
N ARG A 75 -15.00 1.83 12.78
CA ARG A 75 -15.72 2.67 13.74
C ARG A 75 -16.34 3.93 13.13
N LEU A 76 -15.59 4.69 12.32
CA LEU A 76 -16.07 5.99 11.82
C LEU A 76 -16.88 5.89 10.52
N SER A 77 -16.41 5.09 9.57
CA SER A 77 -16.97 5.01 8.22
C SER A 77 -17.13 3.55 7.78
N PRO A 78 -18.01 2.75 8.42
CA PRO A 78 -18.18 1.33 8.10
C PRO A 78 -18.65 1.06 6.66
N GLN A 79 -19.29 2.07 6.06
CA GLN A 79 -19.79 2.05 4.69
C GLN A 79 -18.77 2.60 3.67
N ALA A 80 -17.52 2.81 4.08
CA ALA A 80 -16.47 3.26 3.19
C ALA A 80 -16.11 2.19 2.15
N SER A 81 -15.75 2.63 0.95
CA SER A 81 -15.17 1.80 -0.11
C SER A 81 -14.01 2.51 -0.77
N ALA A 82 -13.01 1.76 -1.22
CA ALA A 82 -11.83 2.28 -1.89
C ALA A 82 -11.80 1.88 -3.37
N GLU A 83 -11.29 2.81 -4.20
CA GLU A 83 -10.97 2.62 -5.62
C GLU A 83 -9.51 3.01 -5.88
N VAL A 84 -8.82 2.30 -6.78
CA VAL A 84 -7.45 2.68 -7.20
C VAL A 84 -7.54 3.92 -8.09
N LEU A 85 -6.82 4.98 -7.72
CA LEU A 85 -6.59 6.15 -8.57
C LEU A 85 -5.29 6.05 -9.35
N SER A 86 -4.24 5.55 -8.71
CA SER A 86 -2.92 5.42 -9.32
C SER A 86 -2.11 4.31 -8.67
N THR A 87 -1.20 3.73 -9.44
CA THR A 87 -0.21 2.78 -8.94
C THR A 87 1.13 3.14 -9.52
N GLU A 88 2.12 3.33 -8.65
CA GLU A 88 3.50 3.55 -9.03
C GLU A 88 4.36 2.46 -8.38
N VAL A 89 5.20 1.82 -9.18
CA VAL A 89 6.11 0.77 -8.73
C VAL A 89 7.53 1.25 -9.00
N GLN A 90 8.38 1.20 -7.98
CA GLN A 90 9.80 1.47 -8.12
C GLN A 90 10.56 0.25 -7.62
N VAL A 91 11.39 -0.37 -8.46
CA VAL A 91 12.20 -1.54 -8.08
C VAL A 91 13.67 -1.15 -8.02
N ASP A 92 14.29 -1.31 -6.85
CA ASP A 92 15.74 -1.21 -6.64
C ASP A 92 16.31 -2.64 -6.70
N TRP A 93 16.64 -3.06 -7.92
CA TRP A 93 17.20 -4.39 -8.23
C TRP A 93 18.54 -4.65 -7.55
N ASP A 94 19.34 -3.59 -7.36
CA ASP A 94 20.67 -3.71 -6.75
C ASP A 94 20.56 -4.02 -5.25
N LYS A 95 19.46 -3.61 -4.61
CA LYS A 95 19.19 -3.87 -3.19
C LYS A 95 18.13 -4.94 -2.91
N GLY A 96 17.50 -5.50 -3.95
CA GLY A 96 16.39 -6.45 -3.78
C GLY A 96 15.17 -5.81 -3.11
N ARG A 97 14.84 -4.56 -3.46
CA ARG A 97 13.75 -3.80 -2.83
C ARG A 97 12.76 -3.32 -3.87
N ALA A 98 11.50 -3.23 -3.50
CA ALA A 98 10.46 -2.63 -4.30
C ALA A 98 9.63 -1.67 -3.45
N LEU A 99 9.14 -0.60 -4.07
CA LEU A 99 8.25 0.37 -3.46
C LEU A 99 6.98 0.37 -4.31
N VAL A 100 5.84 0.15 -3.68
CA VAL A 100 4.54 0.19 -4.35
C VAL A 100 3.72 1.29 -3.71
N TRP A 101 3.44 2.32 -4.50
CA TRP A 101 2.55 3.40 -4.14
C TRP A 101 1.18 3.14 -4.71
N VAL A 102 0.16 3.28 -3.87
CA VAL A 102 -1.23 3.11 -4.28
C VAL A 102 -2.00 4.36 -3.85
N GLY A 103 -2.26 5.23 -4.81
CA GLY A 103 -3.20 6.32 -4.61
C GLY A 103 -4.62 5.76 -4.64
N MET A 104 -5.42 6.01 -3.61
CA MET A 104 -6.78 5.49 -3.51
C MET A 104 -7.79 6.63 -3.32
N LEU A 105 -9.01 6.40 -3.79
CA LEU A 105 -10.16 7.21 -3.45
C LEU A 105 -11.02 6.42 -2.48
N VAL A 106 -11.16 6.89 -1.25
CA VAL A 106 -12.07 6.30 -0.26
C VAL A 106 -13.38 7.09 -0.29
N ARG A 107 -14.45 6.45 -0.77
CA ARG A 107 -15.80 7.02 -0.83
C ARG A 107 -16.53 6.81 0.50
N ASN A 108 -17.47 7.71 0.80
CA ASN A 108 -18.34 7.67 2.00
C ASN A 108 -17.63 7.99 3.34
N ASP A 109 -16.46 8.62 3.27
CA ASP A 109 -15.87 9.35 4.39
C ASP A 109 -16.45 10.78 4.40
N ALA A 110 -16.80 11.29 5.59
CA ALA A 110 -17.15 12.68 5.78
C ALA A 110 -15.97 13.64 5.52
N LYS A 111 -14.73 13.14 5.36
CA LYS A 111 -13.50 13.91 5.13
C LYS A 111 -12.41 13.19 4.31
N GLY A 112 -12.65 13.00 3.00
CA GLY A 112 -11.61 13.16 1.97
C GLY A 112 -10.48 12.11 1.83
N VAL A 113 -10.37 11.54 0.62
CA VAL A 113 -9.17 10.98 -0.06
C VAL A 113 -7.99 10.50 0.80
N MET A 114 -7.80 9.18 0.94
CA MET A 114 -6.61 8.56 1.56
C MET A 114 -5.60 8.09 0.49
N ARG A 115 -4.34 8.52 0.56
CA ARG A 115 -3.23 7.96 -0.25
C ARG A 115 -2.35 7.07 0.61
N GLU A 116 -1.87 5.94 0.06
CA GLU A 116 -1.06 4.98 0.81
C GLU A 116 0.18 4.51 0.05
N ARG A 117 1.29 4.37 0.78
CA ARG A 117 2.55 3.76 0.31
C ARG A 117 2.78 2.45 1.04
N MET A 118 3.32 1.45 0.35
CA MET A 118 3.93 0.28 0.98
C MET A 118 5.37 0.08 0.48
N ASN A 119 6.28 -0.15 1.43
CA ASN A 119 7.65 -0.56 1.14
C ASN A 119 7.77 -2.08 1.21
N ILE A 120 8.54 -2.67 0.30
CA ILE A 120 8.68 -4.12 0.12
C ILE A 120 10.17 -4.46 0.01
N HIS A 121 10.59 -5.49 0.72
CA HIS A 121 11.95 -5.99 0.73
C HIS A 121 11.89 -7.51 0.56
N SER A 122 12.79 -8.09 -0.24
CA SER A 122 13.04 -9.54 -0.26
C SER A 122 14.01 -9.95 0.84
#